data_AF-A0A818P5S7-F1
#
_entry.id   AF-A0A818P5S7-F1
#
_cell.length_a   1.000
_cell.length_b   1.000
_cell.length_c   1.000
_cell.angle_alpha   90.00
_cell.angle_beta   90.00
_cell.angle_gamma   90.00
#
_symmetry.space_group_name_H-M   'P 1'
#
loop_
_entity.id
_entity.type
_entity.pdbx_description
1 polymer ?
#
loop_
_entity_poly.entity_id
_entity_poly.type
_entity_poly.pdbx_seq_one_letter_code
_entity_poly.pdbx_strand_id
1 'polypeptide(L)'
;MRLCQFPTQSLPAHIDLRRWMTPVENQQDYDACVANAFAGIIEYLILRRTGLHIDVSRMFIYYNGRMIQGRSWAVSDDGALKRDAVLGLRKFGVCQEFIWPYEPQNVNKTPPPHVYEAAKEITVVPLKIPRNLPAMKTCLANGIP
;
A
#
# COMPACT_ATOMS: atom_id res chain seq x y z
N MET A 1 0.63 4.59 -16.77
CA MET A 1 0.62 3.34 -15.97
C MET A 1 1.16 2.26 -16.87
N ARG A 2 2.15 1.46 -16.44
CA ARG A 2 2.66 0.35 -17.26
C ARG A 2 1.71 -0.84 -17.12
N LEU A 3 1.32 -1.45 -18.24
CA LEU A 3 0.61 -2.73 -18.22
C LEU A 3 1.64 -3.82 -17.95
N CYS A 4 1.41 -4.65 -16.93
CA CYS A 4 2.18 -5.86 -16.77
C CYS A 4 1.68 -6.90 -17.77
N GLN A 5 2.56 -7.30 -18.69
CA GLN A 5 2.39 -8.50 -19.49
C GLN A 5 3.31 -9.56 -18.91
N PHE A 6 2.73 -10.62 -18.38
CA PHE A 6 3.48 -11.78 -17.94
C PHE A 6 3.48 -12.82 -19.08
N PRO A 7 4.59 -13.56 -19.28
CA PRO A 7 4.62 -14.64 -20.24
C PRO A 7 3.51 -15.66 -19.93
N THR A 8 2.86 -16.19 -20.96
CA THR A 8 1.94 -17.34 -20.86
C THR A 8 2.73 -18.61 -20.55
N GLN A 9 3.23 -18.71 -19.33
CA GLN A 9 3.82 -19.93 -18.78
C GLN A 9 2.70 -20.80 -18.19
N SER A 10 2.90 -22.12 -18.16
CA SER A 10 2.00 -23.01 -17.43
C SER A 10 1.94 -22.56 -15.97
N LEU A 11 0.74 -22.20 -15.52
CA LEU A 11 0.55 -21.73 -14.15
C LEU A 11 0.70 -22.91 -13.19
N PRO A 12 1.40 -22.73 -12.05
CA PRO A 12 1.51 -23.77 -11.03
C PRO A 12 0.13 -24.10 -10.45
N ALA A 13 -0.05 -25.35 -10.03
CA ALA A 13 -1.30 -25.82 -9.43
C ALA A 13 -1.61 -25.16 -8.07
N HIS A 14 -0.58 -24.72 -7.35
CA HIS A 14 -0.68 -24.08 -6.04
C HIS A 14 0.39 -23.01 -5.87
N ILE A 15 0.03 -21.88 -5.28
CA ILE A 15 0.92 -20.79 -4.90
C ILE A 15 0.63 -20.39 -3.46
N ASP A 16 1.67 -20.27 -2.65
CA ASP A 16 1.60 -19.72 -1.30
C ASP A 16 2.69 -18.66 -1.13
N LEU A 17 2.25 -17.42 -0.88
CA LEU A 17 3.12 -16.26 -0.70
C LEU A 17 3.31 -15.91 0.79
N ARG A 18 2.67 -16.63 1.72
CA ARG A 18 2.63 -16.28 3.15
C ARG A 18 4.01 -16.21 3.81
N ARG A 19 5.02 -16.92 3.30
CA ARG A 19 6.39 -16.86 3.83
C ARG A 19 7.05 -15.49 3.75
N TRP A 20 6.49 -14.57 2.96
CA TRP A 20 6.94 -13.16 2.87
C TRP A 20 5.86 -12.17 3.30
N MET A 21 4.72 -12.64 3.82
CA MET A 21 3.71 -11.76 4.37
C MET A 21 4.14 -11.34 5.78
N THR A 22 3.94 -10.08 6.11
CA THR A 22 4.13 -9.54 7.46
C THR A 22 2.98 -9.96 8.38
N PRO A 23 3.10 -9.79 9.71
CA PRO A 23 2.00 -10.03 10.63
C PRO A 23 0.71 -9.33 10.20
N VAL A 24 -0.43 -9.93 10.52
CA VAL A 24 -1.74 -9.35 10.20
C VAL A 24 -1.96 -8.12 11.06
N GLU A 25 -2.11 -6.97 10.41
CA GLU A 25 -2.41 -5.70 11.05
C GLU A 25 -3.88 -5.56 11.47
N ASN A 26 -4.15 -4.85 12.57
CA ASN A 26 -5.49 -4.54 13.02
C ASN A 26 -5.89 -3.09 12.65
N GLN A 27 -6.89 -2.93 11.80
CA GLN A 27 -7.40 -1.61 11.39
C GLN A 27 -8.24 -0.90 12.47
N GLN A 28 -8.60 -1.59 13.54
CA GLN A 28 -9.48 -1.08 14.60
C GLN A 28 -10.81 -0.54 14.01
N ASP A 29 -11.33 0.54 14.58
CA ASP A 29 -12.62 1.15 14.22
C ASP A 29 -12.52 2.19 13.08
N TYR A 30 -11.41 2.24 12.34
CA TYR A 30 -11.19 3.21 11.27
C TYR A 30 -11.51 2.65 9.88
N ASP A 31 -11.95 3.50 8.95
CA ASP A 31 -12.23 3.12 7.55
C ASP A 31 -10.95 2.98 6.69
N ALA A 32 -9.87 2.49 7.29
CA ALA A 32 -8.52 2.45 6.74
C ALA A 32 -8.19 1.16 5.96
N CYS A 33 -9.18 0.38 5.53
CA CYS A 33 -8.95 -0.94 4.89
C CYS A 33 -8.05 -0.85 3.65
N VAL A 34 -8.19 0.21 2.85
CA VAL A 34 -7.34 0.47 1.69
C VAL A 34 -5.91 0.75 2.09
N ALA A 35 -5.69 1.49 3.18
CA ALA A 35 -4.36 1.78 3.68
C ALA A 35 -3.67 0.52 4.24
N ASN A 36 -4.39 -0.31 4.99
CA ASN A 36 -3.90 -1.59 5.50
C ASN A 36 -3.53 -2.55 4.34
N ALA A 37 -4.37 -2.64 3.30
CA ALA A 37 -4.06 -3.45 2.13
C ALA A 37 -2.80 -2.96 1.39
N PHE A 38 -2.61 -1.65 1.27
CA PHE A 38 -1.41 -1.08 0.65
C PHE A 38 -0.16 -1.19 1.52
N ALA A 39 -0.28 -1.08 2.85
CA ALA A 39 0.82 -1.37 3.75
C ALA A 39 1.29 -2.82 3.55
N GLY A 40 0.38 -3.80 3.70
CA GLY A 40 0.73 -5.23 3.58
C GLY A 40 1.44 -5.60 2.27
N ILE A 41 1.00 -5.09 1.10
CA ILE A 41 1.70 -5.36 -0.17
C ILE A 41 3.07 -4.69 -0.24
N ILE A 42 3.23 -3.48 0.30
CA ILE A 42 4.51 -2.76 0.29
C ILE A 42 5.52 -3.48 1.20
N GLU A 43 5.09 -3.84 2.41
CA GLU A 43 5.93 -4.56 3.37
C GLU A 43 6.30 -5.94 2.83
N TYR A 44 5.34 -6.66 2.24
CA TYR A 44 5.60 -7.92 1.54
C TYR A 44 6.67 -7.76 0.46
N LEU A 45 6.59 -6.71 -0.37
CA LEU A 45 7.54 -6.47 -1.45
C LEU A 45 8.94 -6.11 -0.91
N ILE A 46 9.01 -5.33 0.18
CA ILE A 46 10.26 -5.03 0.87
C ILE A 46 10.86 -6.31 1.42
N LEU A 47 10.12 -7.07 2.24
CA LEU A 47 10.58 -8.31 2.86
C LEU A 47 11.04 -9.32 1.82
N ARG A 48 10.27 -9.51 0.74
CA ARG A 48 10.64 -10.42 -0.34
C ARG A 48 11.92 -10.01 -1.07
N ARG A 49 12.19 -8.70 -1.21
CA ARG A 49 13.34 -8.17 -1.97
C ARG A 49 14.61 -8.06 -1.13
N THR A 50 14.50 -7.66 0.13
CA THR A 50 15.64 -7.31 0.98
C THR A 50 15.87 -8.30 2.12
N GLY A 51 14.88 -9.13 2.44
CA GLY A 51 14.89 -9.96 3.66
C GLY A 51 14.64 -9.18 4.94
N LEU A 52 14.38 -7.87 4.85
CA LEU A 52 14.13 -7.01 6.00
C LEU A 52 12.63 -6.70 6.12
N HIS A 53 12.10 -6.87 7.33
CA HIS A 53 10.77 -6.41 7.66
C HIS A 53 10.83 -4.90 7.97
N ILE A 54 10.04 -4.12 7.25
CA ILE A 54 9.79 -2.70 7.51
C ILE A 54 8.28 -2.54 7.63
N ASP A 55 7.82 -1.93 8.72
CA ASP A 55 6.42 -1.58 8.96
C ASP A 55 6.16 -0.16 8.42
N VAL A 56 5.18 0.00 7.53
CA VAL A 56 4.92 1.28 6.83
C VAL A 56 3.68 1.96 7.38
N SER A 57 3.75 3.29 7.54
CA SER A 57 2.68 4.06 8.16
C SER A 57 1.37 3.97 7.39
N ARG A 58 0.41 3.25 7.96
CA ARG A 58 -0.95 3.16 7.41
C ARG A 58 -1.67 4.49 7.51
N MET A 59 -1.43 5.29 8.57
CA MET A 59 -2.05 6.61 8.70
C MET A 59 -1.55 7.59 7.63
N PHE A 60 -0.29 7.48 7.20
CA PHE A 60 0.24 8.31 6.13
C PHE A 60 -0.39 7.94 4.78
N ILE A 61 -0.51 6.64 4.51
CA ILE A 61 -1.19 6.13 3.31
C ILE A 61 -2.66 6.58 3.31
N TYR A 62 -3.34 6.44 4.45
CA TYR A 62 -4.75 6.75 4.60
C TYR A 62 -5.05 8.24 4.42
N TYR A 63 -4.27 9.11 5.07
CA TYR A 63 -4.40 10.55 4.95
C TYR A 63 -4.19 11.01 3.50
N ASN A 64 -3.10 10.60 2.86
CA ASN A 64 -2.78 11.06 1.50
C ASN A 64 -3.77 10.55 0.45
N GLY A 65 -4.33 9.35 0.63
CA GLY A 65 -5.40 8.85 -0.22
C GLY A 65 -6.64 9.74 -0.18
N ARG A 66 -7.09 10.13 1.02
CA ARG A 66 -8.25 11.01 1.22
C ARG A 66 -8.01 12.44 0.77
N MET A 67 -6.82 12.98 1.01
CA MET A 67 -6.42 14.29 0.50
C MET A 67 -6.54 14.38 -1.02
N ILE A 68 -6.10 13.33 -1.73
CA ILE A 68 -6.21 13.27 -3.19
C ILE A 68 -7.66 13.12 -3.64
N GLN A 69 -8.44 12.29 -2.94
CA GLN A 69 -9.85 12.05 -3.24
C GLN A 69 -10.71 13.32 -3.09
N GLY A 70 -10.54 14.04 -1.98
CA GLY A 70 -11.36 15.20 -1.63
C GLY A 70 -10.91 16.51 -2.27
N ARG A 71 -9.68 16.58 -2.83
CA ARG A 71 -9.04 17.85 -3.25
C ARG A 71 -9.17 18.99 -2.21
N SER A 72 -9.34 18.64 -0.95
CA SER A 72 -9.62 19.55 0.16
C SER A 72 -8.51 19.43 1.19
N TRP A 73 -8.30 20.48 1.97
CA TRP A 73 -7.30 20.57 3.04
C TRP A 73 -7.78 19.96 4.37
N ALA A 74 -9.03 19.49 4.41
CA ALA A 74 -9.61 18.76 5.52
C ALA A 74 -10.08 17.38 5.05
N VAL A 75 -9.73 16.34 5.80
CA VAL A 75 -10.16 14.95 5.58
C VAL A 75 -10.93 14.46 6.80
N SER A 76 -11.87 13.57 6.55
CA SER A 76 -12.68 12.85 7.55
C SER A 76 -12.45 11.34 7.40
N ASP A 77 -12.82 10.59 8.43
CA ASP A 77 -12.70 9.12 8.42
C ASP A 77 -13.85 8.49 7.62
N ASP A 78 -13.82 8.69 6.29
CA ASP A 78 -14.88 8.24 5.35
C ASP A 78 -14.33 7.24 4.31
N GLY A 79 -13.22 6.58 4.66
CA GLY A 79 -12.50 5.69 3.76
C GLY A 79 -11.72 6.40 2.66
N ALA A 80 -10.95 5.62 1.91
CA ALA A 80 -10.14 6.11 0.79
C ALA A 80 -10.38 5.25 -0.47
N LEU A 81 -10.48 5.87 -1.63
CA LEU A 81 -10.51 5.13 -2.89
C LEU A 81 -9.14 4.55 -3.22
N LYS A 82 -9.09 3.26 -3.60
CA LYS A 82 -7.84 2.57 -3.99
C LYS A 82 -7.00 3.34 -5.01
N ARG A 83 -7.65 3.97 -6.00
CA ARG A 83 -6.96 4.76 -7.03
C ARG A 83 -6.24 5.98 -6.44
N ASP A 84 -6.84 6.62 -5.43
CA ASP A 84 -6.37 7.88 -4.89
C ASP A 84 -5.25 7.62 -3.87
N ALA A 85 -5.36 6.53 -3.11
CA ALA A 85 -4.24 6.00 -2.32
C ALA A 85 -3.02 5.67 -3.20
N VAL A 86 -3.20 5.01 -4.35
CA VAL A 86 -2.11 4.73 -5.31
C VAL A 86 -1.48 6.03 -5.84
N LEU A 87 -2.28 7.05 -6.13
CA LEU A 87 -1.74 8.34 -6.55
C LEU A 87 -0.94 9.01 -5.42
N GLY A 88 -1.38 8.86 -4.17
CA GLY A 88 -0.68 9.36 -2.98
C GLY A 88 0.67 8.69 -2.80
N LEU A 89 0.67 7.35 -2.81
CA LEU A 89 1.89 6.53 -2.76
C LEU A 89 2.88 6.90 -3.87
N ARG A 90 2.39 7.11 -5.10
CA ARG A 90 3.23 7.51 -6.22
C ARG A 90 3.79 8.93 -6.06
N LYS A 91 3.02 9.85 -5.49
CA LYS A 91 3.39 11.27 -5.36
C LYS A 91 4.30 11.52 -4.16
N PHE A 92 4.05 10.85 -3.05
CA PHE A 92 4.67 11.15 -1.76
C PHE A 92 5.56 10.02 -1.22
N GLY A 93 5.45 8.80 -1.77
CA GLY A 93 6.14 7.62 -1.25
C GLY A 93 5.46 7.05 -0.01
N VAL A 94 6.24 6.37 0.84
CA VAL A 94 5.81 5.81 2.14
C VAL A 94 6.84 6.05 3.21
N CYS A 95 6.38 6.39 4.41
CA CYS A 95 7.22 6.45 5.60
C CYS A 95 6.98 5.23 6.49
N GLN A 96 7.88 4.99 7.45
CA GLN A 96 7.74 3.91 8.41
C GLN A 96 6.70 4.25 9.49
N GLU A 97 6.01 3.24 10.02
CA GLU A 97 4.94 3.41 11.02
C GLU A 97 5.42 4.17 12.26
N PHE A 98 6.66 3.95 12.72
CA PHE A 98 7.21 4.69 13.87
C PHE A 98 7.37 6.20 13.63
N ILE A 99 7.43 6.65 12.37
CA ILE A 99 7.57 8.07 12.00
C ILE A 99 6.19 8.76 11.99
N TRP A 100 5.14 8.02 11.62
CA TRP A 100 3.76 8.50 11.64
C TRP A 100 2.81 7.40 12.14
N PRO A 101 2.67 7.26 13.47
CA PRO A 101 2.04 6.08 14.07
C PRO A 101 0.54 5.95 13.83
N TYR A 102 0.06 4.71 13.96
CA TYR A 102 -1.34 4.30 13.90
C TYR A 102 -2.10 4.74 15.15
N GLU A 103 -2.36 6.04 15.25
CA GLU A 103 -2.96 6.65 16.44
C GLU A 103 -4.18 7.51 16.10
N PRO A 104 -5.17 7.62 17.01
CA PRO A 104 -6.38 8.41 16.78
C PRO A 104 -6.10 9.87 16.35
N GLN A 105 -5.11 10.51 16.95
CA GLN A 105 -4.71 11.89 16.63
C GLN A 105 -4.18 12.07 15.20
N ASN A 106 -3.77 10.98 14.54
CA ASN A 106 -3.16 11.02 13.20
C ASN A 106 -4.16 10.71 12.10
N VAL A 107 -5.37 10.23 12.45
CA VAL A 107 -6.40 9.83 11.47
C VAL A 107 -6.71 10.95 10.51
N ASN A 108 -7.04 12.16 10.99
CA ASN A 108 -7.42 13.28 10.12
C ASN A 108 -6.37 14.39 10.07
N LYS A 109 -5.24 14.20 10.74
CA LYS A 109 -4.21 15.21 10.89
C LYS A 109 -3.24 15.19 9.72
N THR A 110 -2.96 16.37 9.19
CA THR A 110 -1.92 16.56 8.18
C THR A 110 -0.56 16.12 8.71
N PRO A 111 0.12 15.16 8.05
CA PRO A 111 1.48 14.80 8.41
C PRO A 111 2.41 16.01 8.31
N PRO A 112 3.27 16.27 9.29
CA PRO A 112 4.21 17.38 9.24
C PRO A 112 5.28 17.16 8.16
N PRO A 113 6.01 18.21 7.75
CA PRO A 113 6.98 18.13 6.65
C PRO A 113 8.02 17.01 6.79
N HIS A 114 8.53 16.73 8.00
CA HIS A 114 9.54 15.69 8.20
C HIS A 114 9.02 14.28 7.86
N VAL A 115 7.71 14.01 8.02
CA VAL A 115 7.11 12.73 7.63
C VAL A 115 7.10 12.58 6.11
N TYR A 116 6.77 13.66 5.40
CA TYR A 116 6.83 13.70 3.94
C TYR A 116 8.26 13.58 3.41
N GLU A 117 9.25 14.17 4.08
CA GLU A 117 10.66 13.98 3.71
C GLU A 117 11.10 12.52 3.89
N ALA A 118 10.77 11.90 5.03
CA ALA A 118 11.06 10.49 5.27
C ALA A 118 10.38 9.56 4.25
N ALA A 119 9.21 9.96 3.72
CA ALA A 119 8.47 9.15 2.76
C ALA A 119 9.15 9.04 1.38
N LYS A 120 10.08 9.95 1.04
CA LYS A 120 10.75 9.98 -0.27
C LYS A 120 11.74 8.82 -0.47
N GLU A 121 12.20 8.19 0.61
CA GLU A 121 13.16 7.07 0.58
C GLU A 121 12.56 5.80 -0.06
N ILE A 122 11.23 5.62 0.04
CA ILE A 122 10.53 4.46 -0.50
C ILE A 122 9.45 4.93 -1.47
N THR A 123 9.68 4.72 -2.76
CA THR A 123 8.74 5.11 -3.82
C THR A 123 8.00 3.90 -4.40
N VAL A 124 6.75 4.12 -4.80
CA VAL A 124 5.88 3.06 -5.32
C VAL A 124 5.61 3.27 -6.81
N VAL A 125 5.83 2.22 -7.60
CA VAL A 125 5.46 2.18 -9.02
C VAL A 125 4.20 1.33 -9.18
N PRO A 126 3.04 1.93 -9.49
CA PRO A 126 1.80 1.17 -9.55
C PRO A 126 1.67 0.36 -10.84
N LEU A 127 1.20 -0.87 -10.67
CA LEU A 127 0.89 -1.80 -11.75
C LEU A 127 -0.63 -1.87 -11.96
N LYS A 128 -1.06 -1.92 -13.22
CA LYS A 128 -2.46 -2.18 -13.56
C LYS A 128 -2.56 -3.51 -14.26
N ILE A 129 -3.45 -4.36 -13.76
CA ILE A 129 -3.70 -5.70 -14.31
C ILE A 129 -5.13 -5.79 -14.87
N PRO A 130 -5.36 -6.63 -15.89
CA PRO A 130 -6.70 -6.99 -16.30
C PRO A 130 -7.51 -7.61 -15.15
N ARG A 131 -8.81 -7.30 -15.07
CA ARG A 131 -9.72 -7.87 -14.07
C ARG A 131 -10.25 -9.22 -14.54
N ASN A 132 -9.37 -10.19 -14.70
CA ASN A 132 -9.74 -11.56 -15.04
C ASN A 132 -8.91 -12.57 -14.25
N LEU A 133 -9.47 -13.78 -14.09
CA LEU A 133 -8.85 -14.83 -13.29
C LEU A 133 -7.45 -15.23 -13.79
N PRO A 134 -7.19 -15.38 -15.11
CA PRO A 134 -5.85 -15.68 -15.59
C PRO A 134 -4.82 -14.64 -15.16
N ALA A 135 -5.10 -13.33 -15.34
CA ALA A 135 -4.18 -12.28 -14.95
C ALA A 135 -3.89 -12.28 -13.44
N MET A 136 -4.91 -12.49 -12.60
CA MET A 136 -4.73 -12.59 -11.14
C MET A 136 -3.85 -13.78 -10.76
N LYS A 137 -4.12 -14.97 -11.34
CA LYS A 137 -3.29 -16.16 -11.10
C LYS A 137 -1.85 -15.95 -11.56
N THR A 138 -1.65 -15.30 -12.70
CA THR A 138 -0.31 -15.01 -13.18
C THR A 138 0.43 -14.02 -12.28
N CYS A 139 -0.24 -13.02 -11.71
CA CYS A 139 0.37 -12.13 -10.71
C CYS A 139 0.86 -12.91 -9.49
N LEU A 140 -0.01 -13.76 -8.93
CA LEU A 140 0.34 -14.61 -7.80
C LEU A 140 1.49 -15.57 -8.13
N ALA A 141 1.49 -16.17 -9.32
CA ALA A 141 2.59 -17.04 -9.78
C ALA A 141 3.94 -16.31 -9.89
N ASN A 142 3.92 -14.99 -10.15
CA ASN A 142 5.11 -14.13 -10.15
C ASN A 142 5.43 -13.55 -8.76
N GLY A 143 4.67 -13.94 -7.74
CA GLY A 143 4.78 -13.47 -6.36
C GLY A 143 4.38 -12.01 -6.20
N ILE A 144 3.39 -11.55 -6.96
CA ILE A 144 2.79 -10.22 -6.85
C ILE A 144 1.34 -10.42 -6.36
N PRO A 145 1.09 -10.32 -5.05
CA PRO A 145 -0.25 -10.42 -4.48
C PRO A 145 -1.15 -9.23 -4.81
#